data_AF-A0AAU7XJL3-F1
#
_entry.id   AF-A0AAU7XJL3-F1
#
_cell.length_a   1.000
_cell.length_b   1.000
_cell.length_c   1.000
_cell.angle_alpha   90.00
_cell.angle_beta   90.00
_cell.angle_gamma   90.00
#
_symmetry.space_group_name_H-M   'P 1'
#
loop_
_entity.id
_entity.type
_entity.pdbx_description
1 polymer ?
#
loop_
_entity_poly.entity_id
_entity_poly.type
_entity_poly.pdbx_seq_one_letter_code
_entity_poly.pdbx_strand_id
1 'polypeptide(L)'
;MGAFECAAAPLNTFLQKHALQSQAANAAQTYVAAVGDAVAGYYSLTVGQVVYEDAPERLAKGLARHPVPVMILARLAVDRTWTGRGLGAALLKDALLRTAAAADIAGIRAVVVHAKDEPARAFYAHFGFEGFPDEPLHLYLLMKTVKALAAS
;
A
#
# COMPACT_ATOMS: atom_id res chain seq x y z
N MET A 1 -0.80 -6.71 -28.05
CA MET A 1 -0.97 -6.05 -26.74
C MET A 1 0.31 -6.18 -25.96
N GLY A 2 0.85 -5.07 -25.45
CA GLY A 2 2.10 -5.06 -24.69
C GLY A 2 1.92 -5.62 -23.29
N ALA A 3 2.96 -6.25 -22.75
CA ALA A 3 3.01 -6.65 -21.35
C ALA A 3 3.08 -5.39 -20.46
N PHE A 4 2.53 -5.47 -19.25
CA PHE A 4 2.68 -4.41 -18.24
C PHE A 4 4.15 -4.07 -18.01
N GLU A 5 4.50 -2.78 -18.11
CA GLU A 5 5.85 -2.29 -17.89
C GLU A 5 5.84 -0.98 -17.09
N CYS A 6 6.31 -1.04 -15.84
CA CYS A 6 6.58 0.13 -15.02
C CYS A 6 8.09 0.42 -14.90
N ALA A 7 8.44 1.49 -14.21
CA ALA A 7 9.84 1.90 -14.01
C ALA A 7 10.66 0.91 -13.14
N ALA A 8 10.02 0.10 -12.30
CA ALA A 8 10.71 -0.84 -11.43
C ALA A 8 10.58 -2.28 -11.94
N ALA A 9 11.67 -2.85 -12.47
CA ALA A 9 11.69 -4.22 -12.98
C ALA A 9 11.18 -5.28 -11.97
N PRO A 10 11.47 -5.21 -10.65
CA PRO A 10 10.90 -6.15 -9.68
C PRO A 10 9.37 -6.14 -9.62
N LEU A 11 8.73 -4.99 -9.86
CA LEU A 11 7.27 -4.87 -9.89
C LEU A 11 6.67 -5.48 -11.17
N ASN A 12 7.39 -5.42 -12.30
CA ASN A 12 6.97 -6.09 -13.54
C ASN A 12 7.03 -7.61 -13.34
N THR A 13 8.16 -8.11 -12.84
CA THR A 13 8.37 -9.54 -12.57
C THR A 13 7.34 -10.08 -11.58
N PHE A 14 7.05 -9.34 -10.50
CA PHE A 14 6.04 -9.76 -9.54
C PHE A 14 4.67 -9.96 -10.17
N LEU A 15 4.19 -8.98 -10.94
CA LEU A 15 2.86 -9.08 -11.57
C LEU A 15 2.79 -10.27 -12.52
N GLN A 16 3.83 -10.48 -13.33
CA GLN A 16 3.86 -11.51 -14.36
C GLN A 16 4.03 -12.93 -13.80
N LYS A 17 4.81 -13.10 -12.71
CA LYS A 17 5.24 -14.43 -12.24
C LYS A 17 4.68 -14.83 -10.88
N HIS A 18 4.26 -13.88 -10.05
CA HIS A 18 4.03 -14.13 -8.62
C HIS A 18 2.66 -13.68 -8.12
N ALA A 19 2.07 -12.61 -8.68
CA ALA A 19 0.84 -12.02 -8.14
C ALA A 19 -0.32 -13.03 -8.02
N LEU A 20 -0.60 -13.79 -9.09
CA LEU A 20 -1.69 -14.79 -9.08
C LEU A 20 -1.44 -15.92 -8.09
N GLN A 21 -0.20 -16.40 -8.00
CA GLN A 21 0.18 -17.49 -7.10
C GLN A 21 0.14 -17.02 -5.63
N SER A 22 0.62 -15.81 -5.34
CA SER A 22 0.51 -15.17 -4.03
C SER A 22 -0.95 -14.98 -3.61
N GLN A 23 -1.84 -14.63 -4.54
CA GLN A 23 -3.27 -14.52 -4.26
C GLN A 23 -3.93 -15.88 -4.01
N ALA A 24 -3.64 -16.88 -4.84
CA ALA A 24 -4.15 -18.24 -4.65
C ALA A 24 -3.71 -18.84 -3.30
N ALA A 25 -2.53 -18.49 -2.81
CA ALA A 25 -2.00 -18.90 -1.51
C ALA A 25 -2.43 -18.00 -0.34
N ASN A 26 -3.27 -16.99 -0.57
CA ASN A 26 -3.67 -15.97 0.44
C ASN A 26 -2.49 -15.19 1.07
N ALA A 27 -1.33 -15.15 0.42
CA ALA A 27 -0.16 -14.42 0.88
C ALA A 27 -0.26 -12.91 0.61
N ALA A 28 -0.97 -12.53 -0.46
CA ALA A 28 -1.28 -11.15 -0.79
C ALA A 28 -2.53 -11.07 -1.67
N GLN A 29 -3.36 -10.05 -1.48
CA GLN A 29 -4.48 -9.73 -2.37
C GLN A 29 -4.01 -8.68 -3.39
N THR A 30 -4.12 -8.97 -4.69
CA THR A 30 -3.67 -8.08 -5.77
C THR A 30 -4.84 -7.58 -6.59
N TYR A 31 -4.93 -6.26 -6.75
CA TYR A 31 -5.98 -5.59 -7.50
C TYR A 31 -5.37 -4.91 -8.72
N VAL A 32 -6.05 -5.01 -9.86
CA VAL A 32 -5.60 -4.45 -11.13
C VAL A 32 -6.60 -3.43 -11.66
N ALA A 33 -6.09 -2.31 -12.15
CA ALA A 33 -6.82 -1.43 -13.05
C ALA A 33 -6.54 -1.88 -14.48
N ALA A 34 -7.59 -2.22 -15.22
CA ALA A 34 -7.48 -2.69 -16.60
C ALA A 34 -8.21 -1.74 -17.57
N VAL A 35 -7.66 -1.62 -18.78
CA VAL A 35 -8.29 -0.94 -19.92
C VAL A 35 -8.42 -1.97 -21.04
N GLY A 36 -9.64 -2.47 -21.23
CA GLY A 36 -9.84 -3.73 -21.95
C GLY A 36 -9.07 -4.85 -21.25
N ASP A 37 -8.27 -5.59 -22.02
CA ASP A 37 -7.45 -6.69 -21.51
C ASP A 37 -6.04 -6.27 -21.07
N ALA A 38 -5.72 -4.98 -21.12
CA ALA A 38 -4.41 -4.46 -20.72
C ALA A 38 -4.41 -3.95 -19.28
N VAL A 39 -3.42 -4.36 -18.48
CA VAL A 39 -3.23 -3.84 -17.12
C VAL A 39 -2.58 -2.45 -17.19
N ALA A 40 -3.29 -1.43 -16.71
CA ALA A 40 -2.81 -0.05 -16.64
C ALA A 40 -2.06 0.25 -15.32
N GLY A 41 -2.35 -0.52 -14.26
CA GLY A 41 -1.71 -0.39 -12.95
C GLY A 41 -2.23 -1.45 -11.99
N TYR A 42 -1.50 -1.66 -10.89
CA TYR A 42 -1.90 -2.62 -9.87
C TYR A 42 -1.37 -2.22 -8.49
N TYR A 43 -1.94 -2.83 -7.46
CA TYR A 43 -1.37 -2.82 -6.13
C TYR A 43 -1.63 -4.14 -5.41
N SER A 44 -0.85 -4.42 -4.36
CA SER A 44 -1.01 -5.61 -3.53
C SER A 44 -1.09 -5.23 -2.04
N LEU A 45 -2.04 -5.83 -1.35
CA LEU A 45 -2.24 -5.71 0.09
C LEU A 45 -1.88 -7.02 0.79
N THR A 46 -1.22 -6.92 1.94
CA THR A 46 -0.97 -8.04 2.84
C THR A 46 -1.10 -7.59 4.29
N VAL A 47 -1.28 -8.53 5.21
CA VAL A 47 -1.40 -8.24 6.64
C VAL A 47 -0.03 -8.31 7.30
N GLY A 48 0.17 -7.51 8.35
CA GLY A 48 1.40 -7.55 9.11
C GLY A 48 1.26 -6.89 10.48
N GLN A 49 2.39 -6.73 11.13
CA GLN A 49 2.48 -6.07 12.42
C GLN A 49 3.77 -5.26 12.52
N VAL A 50 3.70 -4.15 13.25
CA VAL A 50 4.87 -3.38 13.66
C VAL A 50 5.18 -3.76 15.11
N VAL A 51 6.44 -4.12 15.39
CA VAL A 51 6.89 -4.38 16.76
C VAL A 51 6.66 -3.11 17.59
N TYR A 52 6.15 -3.25 18.81
CA TYR A 52 5.71 -2.09 19.60
C TYR A 52 6.87 -1.12 19.86
N GLU A 53 8.06 -1.66 20.14
CA GLU A 53 9.28 -0.93 20.42
C GLU A 53 9.81 -0.14 19.21
N ASP A 54 9.53 -0.63 17.99
CA ASP A 54 9.94 0.01 16.73
C ASP A 54 8.85 0.95 16.18
N ALA A 55 7.67 0.96 16.79
CA ALA A 55 6.54 1.75 16.31
C ALA A 55 6.73 3.24 16.67
N PRO A 56 6.47 4.16 15.73
CA PRO A 56 6.41 5.60 16.03
C PRO A 56 5.43 5.86 17.17
N GLU A 57 5.74 6.79 18.07
CA GLU A 57 4.92 7.07 19.27
C GLU A 57 3.44 7.24 18.90
N ARG A 58 3.16 7.99 17.83
CA ARG A 58 1.81 8.25 17.35
C ARG A 58 1.09 6.99 16.85
N LEU A 59 1.81 6.03 16.28
CA LEU A 59 1.28 4.74 15.84
C LEU A 59 0.85 3.89 17.05
N ALA A 60 1.73 3.78 18.04
CA ALA A 60 1.52 2.98 19.26
C ALA A 60 0.64 3.66 20.32
N LYS A 61 0.41 4.98 20.21
CA LYS A 61 -0.31 5.77 21.22
C LYS A 61 -1.66 5.15 21.61
N GLY A 62 -1.80 4.84 22.90
CA GLY A 62 -3.01 4.30 23.50
C GLY A 62 -3.20 2.79 23.35
N LEU A 63 -2.22 2.09 22.77
CA LEU A 63 -2.23 0.63 22.69
C LEU A 63 -1.46 0.02 23.87
N ALA A 64 -1.84 -1.20 24.25
CA ALA A 64 -1.01 -2.03 25.11
C ALA A 64 0.29 -2.41 24.39
N ARG A 65 1.31 -2.87 25.15
CA ARG A 65 2.62 -3.27 24.63
C ARG A 65 2.54 -4.63 23.90
N HIS A 66 1.88 -4.63 22.75
CA HIS A 66 1.76 -5.74 21.82
C HIS A 66 2.06 -5.24 20.39
N PRO A 67 2.45 -6.14 19.47
CA PRO A 67 2.62 -5.76 18.07
C PRO A 67 1.39 -5.05 17.51
N VAL A 68 1.64 -3.96 16.79
CA VAL A 68 0.60 -3.09 16.26
C VAL A 68 0.10 -3.67 14.93
N PRO A 69 -1.19 -4.03 14.79
CA PRO A 69 -1.71 -4.65 13.58
C PRO A 69 -1.79 -3.63 12.44
N VAL A 70 -1.26 -3.97 11.28
CA VAL A 70 -1.22 -3.09 10.10
C VAL A 70 -1.62 -3.81 8.83
N MET A 71 -2.14 -3.03 7.88
CA MET A 71 -2.22 -3.44 6.49
C MET A 71 -0.98 -2.93 5.76
N ILE A 72 -0.29 -3.79 5.03
CA ILE A 72 0.89 -3.43 4.26
C ILE A 72 0.48 -3.25 2.80
N LEU A 73 0.67 -2.04 2.26
CA LEU A 73 0.68 -1.79 0.83
C LEU A 73 2.01 -2.25 0.26
N ALA A 74 2.11 -3.55 -0.02
CA ALA A 74 3.37 -4.19 -0.39
C ALA A 74 3.89 -3.70 -1.75
N ARG A 75 2.97 -3.39 -2.67
CA ARG A 75 3.29 -2.99 -4.04
C ARG A 75 2.26 -2.00 -4.55
N LEU A 76 2.71 -1.01 -5.30
CA LEU A 76 1.88 -0.13 -6.10
C LEU A 76 2.68 0.24 -7.36
N ALA A 77 2.10 0.01 -8.53
CA ALA A 77 2.76 0.24 -9.79
C ALA A 77 1.76 0.74 -10.84
N VAL A 78 2.23 1.64 -11.69
CA VAL A 78 1.49 2.16 -12.84
C VAL A 78 2.31 1.87 -14.08
N ASP A 79 1.65 1.41 -15.13
CA ASP A 79 2.29 1.20 -16.41
C ASP A 79 2.85 2.53 -16.95
N ARG A 80 4.00 2.49 -17.62
CA ARG A 80 4.68 3.69 -18.14
C ARG A 80 3.76 4.53 -19.04
N THR A 81 2.88 3.91 -19.81
CA THR A 81 1.94 4.60 -20.70
C THR A 81 0.83 5.37 -19.96
N TRP A 82 0.59 5.01 -18.69
CA TRP A 82 -0.43 5.61 -17.81
C TRP A 82 0.16 6.49 -16.69
N THR A 83 1.48 6.62 -16.62
CA THR A 83 2.15 7.46 -15.62
C THR A 83 1.80 8.93 -15.81
N GLY A 84 1.66 9.67 -14.71
CA GLY A 84 1.33 11.10 -14.74
C GLY A 84 -0.15 11.44 -15.00
N ARG A 85 -1.02 10.43 -15.14
CA ARG A 85 -2.47 10.62 -15.41
C ARG A 85 -3.35 10.48 -14.16
N GLY A 86 -2.76 10.56 -12.96
CA GLY A 86 -3.47 10.38 -11.69
C GLY A 86 -3.79 8.92 -11.31
N LEU A 87 -3.48 7.92 -12.14
CA LEU A 87 -3.80 6.52 -11.87
C LEU A 87 -3.18 5.99 -10.57
N GLY A 88 -1.94 6.39 -10.24
CA GLY A 88 -1.30 5.99 -8.99
C GLY A 88 -2.05 6.48 -7.75
N ALA A 89 -2.57 7.71 -7.79
CA ALA A 89 -3.39 8.28 -6.73
C ALA A 89 -4.73 7.55 -6.61
N ALA A 90 -5.37 7.22 -7.74
CA ALA A 90 -6.62 6.47 -7.77
C ALA A 90 -6.45 5.06 -7.19
N LEU A 91 -5.37 4.36 -7.54
CA LEU A 91 -5.03 3.04 -7.01
C LEU A 91 -4.75 3.10 -5.50
N LEU A 92 -4.00 4.11 -5.04
CA LEU A 92 -3.77 4.32 -3.62
C LEU A 92 -5.09 4.55 -2.88
N LYS A 93 -5.97 5.41 -3.41
CA LYS A 93 -7.30 5.64 -2.84
C LYS A 93 -8.11 4.34 -2.73
N ASP A 94 -8.16 3.54 -3.79
CA ASP A 94 -8.85 2.23 -3.77
C ASP A 94 -8.26 1.29 -2.70
N ALA A 95 -6.94 1.21 -2.59
CA ALA A 95 -6.25 0.42 -1.56
C ALA A 95 -6.61 0.86 -0.13
N LEU A 96 -6.66 2.18 0.10
CA LEU A 96 -7.04 2.76 1.40
C LEU A 96 -8.50 2.47 1.75
N LEU A 97 -9.43 2.60 0.80
CA LEU A 97 -10.85 2.30 1.00
C LEU A 97 -11.09 0.82 1.33
N ARG A 98 -10.41 -0.09 0.63
CA ARG A 98 -10.48 -1.53 0.94
C ARG A 98 -9.92 -1.84 2.32
N THR A 99 -8.83 -1.17 2.70
CA THR A 99 -8.27 -1.32 4.05
C THR A 99 -9.25 -0.81 5.11
N ALA A 100 -9.96 0.29 4.87
CA ALA A 100 -10.98 0.79 5.77
C ALA A 100 -12.09 -0.24 6.02
N ALA A 101 -12.60 -0.86 4.96
CA ALA A 101 -13.60 -1.92 5.07
C ALA A 101 -13.06 -3.14 5.85
N ALA A 102 -11.80 -3.53 5.62
CA ALA A 102 -11.18 -4.63 6.36
C ALA A 102 -10.94 -4.30 7.84
N ALA A 103 -10.65 -3.03 8.17
CA ALA A 103 -10.33 -2.58 9.52
C ALA A 103 -11.51 -2.73 10.48
N ASP A 104 -12.74 -2.63 9.98
CA ASP A 104 -13.95 -2.81 10.79
C ASP A 104 -14.20 -4.27 11.19
N ILE A 105 -13.58 -5.23 10.50
CA ILE A 105 -13.69 -6.67 10.79
C ILE A 105 -12.49 -7.16 11.59
N ALA A 106 -11.27 -6.83 11.15
CA ALA A 106 -10.04 -7.46 11.65
C ALA A 106 -9.27 -6.61 12.67
N GLY A 107 -9.63 -5.33 12.86
CA GLY A 107 -8.90 -4.41 13.72
C GLY A 107 -7.53 -4.03 13.15
N ILE A 108 -7.51 -3.01 12.29
CA ILE A 108 -6.28 -2.50 11.65
C ILE A 108 -5.95 -1.11 12.21
N ARG A 109 -4.71 -0.89 12.65
CA ARG A 109 -4.29 0.40 13.22
C ARG A 109 -3.85 1.41 12.17
N ALA A 110 -3.11 0.94 11.17
CA ALA A 110 -2.55 1.77 10.11
C ALA A 110 -2.35 1.00 8.81
N VAL A 111 -2.23 1.75 7.71
CA VAL A 111 -1.64 1.28 6.46
C VAL A 111 -0.14 1.59 6.52
N VAL A 112 0.70 0.63 6.14
CA VAL A 112 2.15 0.75 6.11
C VAL A 112 2.65 0.53 4.69
N VAL A 113 3.68 1.27 4.30
CA VAL A 113 4.37 1.10 3.02
C VAL A 113 5.87 1.23 3.20
N HIS A 114 6.62 0.42 2.45
CA HIS A 114 8.06 0.60 2.29
C HIS A 114 8.32 1.23 0.93
N ALA A 115 8.62 2.53 0.92
CA ALA A 115 8.98 3.26 -0.29
C ALA A 115 10.34 2.75 -0.79
N LYS A 116 10.42 2.47 -2.10
CA LYS A 116 11.66 1.99 -2.73
C LYS A 116 12.74 3.07 -2.86
N ASP A 117 12.33 4.35 -2.88
CA ASP A 117 13.19 5.49 -3.14
C ASP A 117 12.51 6.79 -2.65
N GLU A 118 13.28 7.88 -2.66
CA GLU A 118 12.83 9.20 -2.22
C GLU A 118 11.64 9.76 -3.04
N PRO A 119 11.57 9.60 -4.37
CA PRO A 119 10.37 9.95 -5.14
C PRO A 119 9.11 9.20 -4.68
N ALA A 120 9.22 7.89 -4.39
CA ALA A 120 8.10 7.13 -3.85
C ALA A 120 7.72 7.60 -2.44
N ARG A 121 8.71 7.92 -1.59
CA ARG A 121 8.48 8.50 -0.26
C ARG A 121 7.70 9.81 -0.37
N ALA A 122 8.12 10.72 -1.25
CA ALA A 122 7.46 11.99 -1.50
C ALA A 122 6.03 11.81 -2.03
N PHE A 123 5.80 10.83 -2.93
CA PHE A 123 4.47 10.46 -3.39
C PHE A 123 3.56 10.05 -2.22
N TYR A 124 4.00 9.15 -1.33
CA TYR A 124 3.17 8.75 -0.19
C TYR A 124 2.98 9.87 0.84
N ALA A 125 4.03 10.64 1.11
CA ALA A 125 3.97 11.79 2.02
C ALA A 125 2.95 12.84 1.56
N HIS A 126 2.79 13.04 0.24
CA HIS A 126 1.75 13.90 -0.32
C HIS A 126 0.32 13.47 0.08
N PHE A 127 0.10 12.17 0.32
CA PHE A 127 -1.17 11.64 0.82
C PHE A 127 -1.25 11.53 2.35
N GLY A 128 -0.32 12.18 3.06
CA GLY A 128 -0.31 12.25 4.52
C GLY A 128 0.33 11.04 5.21
N PHE A 129 1.05 10.19 4.48
CA PHE A 129 1.88 9.16 5.11
C PHE A 129 3.06 9.83 5.85
N GLU A 130 3.36 9.32 7.03
CA GLU A 130 4.45 9.80 7.90
C GLU A 130 5.54 8.74 7.96
N GLY A 131 6.81 9.15 7.90
CA GLY A 131 7.95 8.25 8.03
C GLY A 131 8.13 7.75 9.46
N PHE A 132 8.78 6.59 9.61
CA PHE A 132 9.29 6.14 10.89
C PHE A 132 10.50 7.00 11.28
N PRO A 133 10.74 7.26 12.59
CA PRO A 133 11.83 8.14 13.04
C PRO A 133 13.21 7.78 12.46
N ASP A 134 13.54 6.48 12.46
CA ASP A 134 14.86 5.98 12.06
C ASP A 134 14.86 5.34 10.64
N GLU A 135 13.68 5.13 10.07
CA GLU A 135 13.48 4.51 8.75
C GLU A 135 12.57 5.39 7.87
N PRO A 136 13.07 6.49 7.28
CA PRO A 136 12.22 7.46 6.58
C PRO A 136 11.53 6.90 5.32
N LEU A 137 12.05 5.83 4.74
CA LEU A 137 11.42 5.10 3.62
C LEU A 137 10.32 4.14 4.09
N HIS A 138 10.24 3.86 5.38
CA HIS A 138 9.15 3.13 5.98
C HIS A 138 8.11 4.16 6.44
N LEU A 139 6.93 4.13 5.83
CA LEU A 139 5.89 5.10 6.13
C LEU A 139 4.61 4.43 6.61
N TYR A 140 3.83 5.16 7.40
CA TYR A 140 2.52 4.74 7.86
C TYR A 140 1.47 5.84 7.71
N LEU A 141 0.22 5.42 7.56
CA LEU A 141 -0.97 6.26 7.57
C LEU A 141 -1.98 5.65 8.55
N LEU A 142 -2.34 6.41 9.59
CA LEU A 142 -3.28 5.93 10.59
C LEU A 142 -4.67 5.69 9.99
N MET A 143 -5.35 4.64 10.47
CA MET A 143 -6.73 4.36 10.04
C MET A 143 -7.70 5.49 10.38
N LYS A 144 -7.41 6.31 11.40
CA LYS A 144 -8.17 7.55 11.66
C LYS A 144 -8.18 8.47 10.43
N THR A 145 -7.03 8.67 9.81
CA THR A 145 -6.91 9.52 8.61
C THR A 145 -7.55 8.84 7.41
N VAL A 146 -7.32 7.54 7.23
CA VAL A 146 -7.93 6.75 6.15
C VAL A 146 -9.46 6.82 6.18
N LYS A 147 -10.07 6.65 7.37
CA LYS A 147 -11.53 6.72 7.54
C LYS A 147 -12.08 8.11 7.28
N ALA A 148 -11.34 9.17 7.58
CA ALA A 148 -11.73 10.54 7.25
C ALA A 148 -11.76 10.77 5.72
N LEU A 149 -10.81 10.21 4.97
CA LEU A 149 -10.77 10.27 3.50
C LEU A 149 -11.88 9.43 2.84
N ALA A 150 -12.37 8.40 3.51
CA ALA A 150 -13.46 7.56 3.00
C ALA A 150 -14.85 8.21 3.16
N ALA A 151 -14.98 9.18 4.07
CA ALA A 151 -16.23 9.89 4.36
C ALA A 151 -16.41 11.18 3.52
N SER A 152 -15.40 11.55 2.71
CA SER A 152 -15.38 12.73 1.84
C SER A 152 -15.52 12.37 0.36
#